data_AF-A0A7L2XPR2-F1
#
_entry.id   AF-A0A7L2XPR2-F1
#
_cell.length_a   1.000
_cell.length_b   1.000
_cell.length_c   1.000
_cell.angle_alpha   90.00
_cell.angle_beta   90.00
_cell.angle_gamma   90.00
#
_symmetry.space_group_name_H-M   'P 1'
#
loop_
_entity.id
_entity.type
_entity.pdbx_description
1 polymer ?
#
loop_
_entity_poly.entity_id
_entity_poly.type
_entity_poly.pdbx_seq_one_letter_code
_entity_poly.pdbx_strand_id
1 'polypeptide(L)'
;FQPPDATPQRAKRSNLSSYSPTTGTRQMSPFSSPTSAQNPRNTPAEDGKEQRDSERGFSRRGQPQTEHDVFLELQSQVRNSLPRILKIRANLTNLKALEGSRELENIIGVSHSSCVLSAELQKTQALVSQAEKLQLLKANHGEVPAR
;
A
#
# COMPACT_ATOMS: atom_id res chain seq x y z
N PHE A 1 50.51 49.87 -0.64
CA PHE A 1 50.27 48.61 -1.38
C PHE A 1 48.93 48.73 -2.08
N GLN A 2 48.95 48.83 -3.41
CA GLN A 2 47.76 48.92 -4.26
C GLN A 2 47.65 47.57 -5.01
N PRO A 3 46.48 46.92 -5.07
CA PRO A 3 46.36 45.65 -5.79
C PRO A 3 46.38 45.89 -7.31
N PRO A 4 46.87 44.93 -8.11
CA PRO A 4 47.08 45.12 -9.53
C PRO A 4 45.76 45.04 -10.31
N ASP A 5 45.62 45.96 -11.27
CA ASP A 5 44.57 46.02 -12.27
C ASP A 5 44.77 44.89 -13.29
N ALA A 6 44.03 43.79 -13.13
CA ALA A 6 44.11 42.63 -14.01
C ALA A 6 43.03 42.72 -15.10
N THR A 7 43.43 43.20 -16.27
CA THR A 7 42.60 43.23 -17.48
C THR A 7 42.26 41.79 -17.92
N PRO A 8 41.00 41.44 -18.25
CA PRO A 8 40.67 40.09 -18.69
C PRO A 8 41.24 39.84 -20.10
N GLN A 9 42.15 38.86 -20.22
CA GLN A 9 42.67 38.42 -21.51
C GLN A 9 41.54 37.83 -22.36
N ARG A 10 41.38 38.31 -23.61
CA ARG A 10 40.38 37.78 -24.54
C ARG A 10 40.75 36.36 -24.96
N ALA A 11 39.97 35.37 -24.51
CA ALA A 11 40.04 34.02 -25.06
C ALA A 11 39.72 34.05 -26.57
N LYS A 12 40.64 33.54 -27.39
CA LYS A 12 40.40 33.32 -28.84
C LYS A 12 39.24 32.33 -28.97
N ARG A 13 38.09 32.80 -29.45
CA ARG A 13 36.97 31.96 -29.85
C ARG A 13 37.32 31.24 -31.16
N SER A 14 37.88 30.04 -31.07
CA SER A 14 37.94 29.14 -32.21
C SER A 14 36.54 28.60 -32.51
N ASN A 15 36.15 28.65 -33.79
CA ASN A 15 34.92 28.10 -34.38
C ASN A 15 33.69 29.03 -34.38
N LEU A 16 33.79 30.15 -35.11
CA LEU A 16 32.63 30.91 -35.59
C LEU A 16 32.12 30.42 -36.96
N SER A 17 32.80 29.47 -37.62
CA SER A 17 32.49 29.07 -39.00
C SER A 17 31.17 28.30 -39.16
N SER A 18 30.57 27.82 -38.07
CA SER A 18 29.30 27.10 -38.14
C SER A 18 28.08 28.02 -38.13
N TYR A 19 28.25 29.33 -38.00
CA TYR A 19 27.16 30.30 -37.99
C TYR A 19 27.29 31.24 -39.20
N SER A 20 26.18 31.47 -39.88
CA SER A 20 26.13 32.43 -40.99
C SER A 20 26.40 33.85 -40.50
N PRO A 21 27.29 34.63 -41.13
CA PRO A 21 27.62 35.99 -40.66
C PRO A 21 26.44 36.96 -40.73
N THR A 22 25.58 36.79 -41.73
CA THR A 22 24.46 37.72 -42.00
C THR A 22 23.25 37.45 -41.10
N THR A 23 22.98 36.18 -40.78
CA THR A 23 21.75 35.77 -40.09
C THR A 23 21.99 35.15 -38.71
N GLY A 24 23.24 34.85 -38.35
CA GLY A 24 23.59 34.21 -37.08
C GLY A 24 23.05 32.79 -36.89
N THR A 25 22.50 32.16 -37.94
CA THR A 25 21.93 30.81 -37.88
C THR A 25 22.98 29.75 -38.18
N ARG A 26 22.89 28.60 -37.48
CA ARG A 26 23.75 27.43 -37.73
C ARG A 26 23.03 26.45 -38.63
N GLN A 27 23.69 26.02 -39.71
CA GLN A 27 23.13 25.02 -40.62
C GLN A 27 23.07 23.68 -39.90
N MET A 28 21.85 23.17 -39.65
CA MET A 28 21.64 21.81 -39.16
C MET A 28 21.68 20.86 -40.34
N SER A 29 22.33 19.70 -40.16
CA SER A 29 22.31 18.61 -41.14
C SER A 29 20.86 18.24 -41.48
N PRO A 30 20.50 18.07 -42.77
CA PRO A 30 19.14 17.70 -43.19
C PRO A 30 18.72 16.31 -42.69
N PHE A 31 19.68 15.48 -42.27
CA PHE A 31 19.42 14.27 -41.49
C PHE A 31 19.97 14.46 -40.08
N SER A 32 19.07 14.75 -39.15
CA SER A 32 19.34 14.66 -37.72
C SER A 32 18.43 13.57 -37.15
N SER A 33 18.92 12.34 -37.10
CA SER A 33 18.27 11.28 -36.34
C SER A 33 18.23 11.68 -34.86
N PRO A 34 17.14 11.43 -34.12
CA PRO A 34 17.11 11.71 -32.69
C PRO A 34 18.19 10.84 -32.05
N THR A 35 19.23 11.50 -31.53
CA THR A 35 20.26 10.82 -30.75
C THR A 35 19.61 10.47 -29.42
N SER A 36 19.08 9.24 -29.32
CA SER A 36 18.87 8.61 -28.03
C SER A 36 20.23 8.59 -27.33
N ALA A 37 20.33 9.25 -26.18
CA ALA A 37 21.55 9.28 -25.39
C ALA A 37 21.79 7.88 -24.79
N GLN A 38 22.37 6.98 -25.58
CA GLN A 38 22.94 5.73 -25.10
C GLN A 38 24.36 6.00 -24.60
N ASN A 39 24.51 5.95 -23.27
CA ASN A 39 25.81 5.81 -22.64
C ASN A 39 26.41 4.44 -23.01
N PRO A 40 27.67 4.34 -23.46
CA PRO A 40 28.29 3.05 -23.72
C PRO A 40 29.05 2.59 -22.47
N ARG A 41 28.58 1.52 -21.82
CA ARG A 41 29.51 0.55 -21.20
C ARG A 41 28.88 -0.83 -20.99
N ASN A 42 29.33 -1.73 -21.87
CA ASN A 42 29.29 -3.20 -21.91
C ASN A 42 28.98 -3.95 -20.60
N THR A 43 27.99 -4.85 -20.67
CA THR A 43 28.04 -6.29 -20.28
C THR A 43 26.73 -6.99 -20.69
N PRO A 44 26.74 -8.23 -21.20
CA PRO A 44 25.53 -9.01 -21.45
C PRO A 44 25.21 -9.93 -20.27
N ALA A 45 23.97 -9.90 -19.77
CA ALA A 45 23.42 -10.95 -18.92
C ALA A 45 21.90 -11.08 -19.14
N GLU A 46 21.49 -12.34 -19.24
CA GLU A 46 20.15 -12.87 -19.45
C GLU A 46 19.09 -12.43 -18.44
N ASP A 47 17.86 -12.44 -18.96
CA ASP A 47 16.59 -12.80 -18.34
C ASP A 47 16.09 -12.03 -17.09
N GLY A 48 14.81 -11.63 -17.15
CA GLY A 48 14.06 -11.19 -15.98
C GLY A 48 13.51 -9.77 -16.01
N LYS A 49 12.19 -9.73 -16.27
CA LYS A 49 11.20 -8.79 -15.70
C LYS A 49 11.10 -7.36 -16.26
N GLU A 50 9.94 -7.16 -16.90
CA GLU A 50 9.05 -6.00 -16.80
C GLU A 50 9.72 -4.63 -16.91
N GLN A 51 9.95 -4.20 -18.16
CA GLN A 51 10.21 -2.80 -18.44
C GLN A 51 8.94 -2.08 -18.91
N ARG A 52 8.30 -1.49 -17.90
CA ARG A 52 7.80 -0.12 -17.83
C ARG A 52 6.79 0.31 -18.89
N ASP A 53 5.55 0.44 -18.43
CA ASP A 53 4.58 1.50 -18.72
C ASP A 53 5.09 2.52 -19.75
N SER A 54 4.89 2.19 -21.02
CA SER A 54 5.20 3.08 -22.12
C SER A 54 4.37 4.36 -22.00
N GLU A 55 5.09 5.47 -22.05
CA GLU A 55 4.59 6.78 -22.50
C GLU A 55 3.44 7.38 -21.67
N ARG A 56 3.68 7.57 -20.38
CA ARG A 56 3.00 8.67 -19.67
C ARG A 56 3.57 9.98 -20.18
N GLY A 57 3.01 10.49 -21.28
CA GLY A 57 3.27 11.85 -21.75
C GLY A 57 3.09 12.80 -20.57
N PHE A 58 4.19 13.35 -20.06
CA PHE A 58 4.15 14.24 -18.92
C PHE A 58 3.22 15.40 -19.25
N SER A 59 2.07 15.47 -18.57
CA SER A 59 1.22 16.64 -18.59
C SER A 59 2.10 17.84 -18.24
N ARG A 60 2.22 18.77 -19.19
CA ARG A 60 3.09 19.93 -19.02
C ARG A 60 2.57 20.74 -17.84
N ARG A 61 3.45 21.12 -16.93
CA ARG A 61 3.13 21.93 -15.75
C ARG A 61 2.25 23.12 -16.15
N GLY A 62 1.00 23.15 -15.69
CA GLY A 62 0.04 24.23 -15.97
C GLY A 62 -1.05 23.93 -17.01
N GLN A 63 -1.10 22.74 -17.62
CA GLN A 63 -2.24 22.32 -18.43
C GLN A 63 -3.36 21.78 -17.53
N PRO A 64 -4.62 22.25 -17.68
CA PRO A 64 -5.77 21.66 -16.99
C PRO A 64 -5.94 20.20 -17.46
N GLN A 65 -6.37 19.33 -16.55
CA GLN A 65 -6.63 17.92 -16.87
C GLN A 65 -7.66 17.85 -18.00
N THR A 66 -7.31 17.17 -19.11
CA THR A 66 -8.23 17.04 -20.24
C THR A 66 -9.29 15.98 -19.89
N GLU A 67 -10.50 16.09 -20.41
CA GLU A 67 -11.55 15.07 -20.21
C GLU A 67 -11.07 13.65 -20.56
N HIS A 68 -10.21 13.55 -21.58
CA HIS A 68 -9.54 12.32 -21.97
C HIS A 68 -8.63 11.76 -20.87
N ASP A 69 -7.90 12.60 -20.15
CA ASP A 69 -7.03 12.17 -19.05
C ASP A 69 -7.85 11.65 -17.87
N VAL A 70 -9.00 12.28 -17.57
CA VAL A 70 -9.96 11.81 -16.56
C VAL A 70 -10.53 10.45 -16.96
N PHE A 71 -10.88 10.26 -18.22
CA PHE A 71 -11.39 8.99 -18.73
C PHE A 71 -10.36 7.87 -18.62
N LEU A 72 -9.10 8.13 -18.99
CA LEU A 72 -8.02 7.16 -18.84
C LEU A 72 -7.74 6.82 -17.37
N GLU A 73 -7.77 7.82 -16.49
CA GLU A 73 -7.64 7.62 -15.05
C GLU A 73 -8.77 6.72 -14.53
N LEU A 74 -10.02 7.01 -14.88
CA LEU A 74 -11.16 6.18 -14.49
C LEU A 74 -11.04 4.74 -15.02
N GLN A 75 -10.64 4.58 -16.28
CA GLN A 75 -10.42 3.26 -16.87
C GLN A 75 -9.35 2.47 -16.11
N SER A 76 -8.27 3.15 -15.69
CA SER A 76 -7.23 2.55 -14.86
C SER A 76 -7.76 2.12 -13.49
N GLN A 77 -8.57 2.96 -12.83
CA GLN A 77 -9.19 2.63 -11.55
C GLN A 77 -10.12 1.41 -11.67
N VAL A 78 -10.94 1.35 -12.73
CA VAL A 78 -11.82 0.21 -13.01
C VAL A 78 -11.01 -1.06 -13.21
N ARG A 79 -9.96 -1.03 -14.05
CA ARG A 79 -9.09 -2.19 -14.28
C ARG A 79 -8.39 -2.64 -12.99
N ASN A 80 -7.88 -1.70 -12.20
CA ASN A 80 -7.19 -1.98 -10.94
C ASN A 80 -8.15 -2.46 -9.84
N SER A 81 -9.46 -2.18 -9.95
CA SER A 81 -10.48 -2.69 -9.01
C SER A 81 -10.83 -4.16 -9.25
N LEU A 82 -10.65 -4.67 -10.47
CA LEU A 82 -11.07 -6.01 -10.88
C LEU A 82 -10.43 -7.13 -10.01
N PRO A 83 -9.11 -7.13 -9.73
CA PRO A 83 -8.52 -8.15 -8.85
C PRO A 83 -9.13 -8.17 -7.44
N ARG A 84 -9.46 -6.99 -6.89
CA ARG A 84 -10.12 -6.87 -5.58
C ARG A 84 -11.52 -7.47 -5.62
N ILE A 85 -12.29 -7.19 -6.67
CA ILE A 85 -13.64 -7.74 -6.86
C ILE A 85 -13.60 -9.26 -6.99
N LEU A 86 -12.65 -9.81 -7.76
CA LEU A 86 -12.49 -11.25 -7.93
C LEU A 86 -12.10 -11.92 -6.60
N LYS A 87 -11.20 -11.31 -5.83
CA LYS A 87 -10.84 -11.79 -4.48
C LYS A 87 -12.04 -11.82 -3.54
N ILE A 88 -12.84 -10.75 -3.53
CA ILE A 88 -14.08 -10.68 -2.72
C ILE A 88 -15.04 -11.80 -3.15
N ARG A 89 -15.23 -12.00 -4.46
CA ARG A 89 -16.10 -13.06 -4.98
C ARG A 89 -15.65 -14.45 -4.52
N ALA A 90 -14.36 -14.76 -4.66
CA ALA A 90 -13.82 -16.04 -4.22
C ALA A 90 -14.01 -16.25 -2.72
N ASN A 91 -13.76 -15.21 -1.90
CA ASN A 91 -14.01 -15.27 -0.46
C ASN A 91 -15.49 -15.56 -0.14
N LEU A 92 -16.43 -14.91 -0.83
CA LEU A 92 -17.86 -15.14 -0.64
C LEU A 92 -18.26 -16.56 -1.04
N THR A 93 -17.71 -17.10 -2.14
CA THR A 93 -17.93 -18.50 -2.52
C THR A 93 -17.42 -19.46 -1.45
N ASN A 94 -16.24 -19.21 -0.89
CA ASN A 94 -15.69 -20.02 0.19
C ASN A 94 -16.57 -19.95 1.45
N LEU A 95 -17.02 -18.74 1.84
CA LEU A 95 -17.92 -18.58 2.99
C LEU A 95 -19.26 -19.27 2.78
N LYS A 96 -19.80 -19.23 1.55
CA LYS A 96 -21.03 -19.93 1.20
C LYS A 96 -20.87 -21.46 1.28
N ALA A 97 -19.70 -21.99 0.90
CA ALA A 97 -19.40 -23.42 1.04
C ALA A 97 -19.30 -23.87 2.51
N LEU A 98 -18.98 -22.95 3.43
CA LEU A 98 -18.93 -23.18 4.87
C LEU A 98 -20.28 -22.92 5.57
N GLU A 99 -21.35 -22.62 4.84
CA GLU A 99 -22.67 -22.36 5.43
C GLU A 99 -23.17 -23.58 6.24
N GLY A 100 -23.57 -23.34 7.49
CA GLY A 100 -24.02 -24.39 8.42
C GLY A 100 -22.90 -25.21 9.06
N SER A 101 -21.63 -24.89 8.77
CA SER A 101 -20.46 -25.53 9.39
C SER A 101 -19.98 -24.74 10.62
N ARG A 102 -19.32 -25.45 11.56
CA ARG A 102 -18.72 -24.82 12.77
C ARG A 102 -17.55 -23.90 12.42
N GLU A 103 -16.90 -24.17 11.31
CA GLU A 103 -15.81 -23.38 10.75
C GLU A 103 -16.28 -21.95 10.45
N LEU A 104 -17.49 -21.79 9.90
CA LEU A 104 -18.07 -20.47 9.66
C LEU A 104 -18.40 -19.73 10.97
N GLU A 105 -18.96 -20.44 11.95
CA GLU A 105 -19.19 -19.88 13.30
C GLU A 105 -17.89 -19.40 13.94
N ASN A 106 -16.79 -20.14 13.79
CA ASN A 106 -15.50 -19.73 14.31
C ASN A 106 -14.95 -18.47 13.61
N ILE A 107 -15.16 -18.33 12.29
CA ILE A 107 -14.68 -17.18 11.49
C ILE A 107 -15.49 -15.92 11.79
N ILE A 108 -16.81 -16.02 11.86
CA ILE A 108 -17.72 -14.90 12.18
C ILE A 108 -17.60 -14.54 13.67
N GLY A 109 -16.97 -15.40 14.45
CA GLY A 109 -17.05 -15.41 15.89
C GLY A 109 -18.34 -16.11 16.30
N VAL A 110 -18.23 -16.96 17.32
CA VAL A 110 -19.40 -17.49 18.02
C VAL A 110 -20.13 -16.24 18.51
N SER A 111 -21.15 -15.79 17.76
CA SER A 111 -22.12 -14.81 18.27
C SER A 111 -22.55 -15.43 19.56
N HIS A 112 -22.06 -14.88 20.68
CA HIS A 112 -22.00 -15.59 21.93
C HIS A 112 -23.33 -16.32 22.07
N SER A 113 -23.31 -17.65 22.02
CA SER A 113 -24.20 -18.40 22.88
C SER A 113 -23.73 -17.98 24.26
N SER A 114 -24.13 -16.76 24.64
CA SER A 114 -23.94 -16.18 25.94
C SER A 114 -24.49 -17.29 26.80
N CYS A 115 -23.58 -18.01 27.46
CA CYS A 115 -23.97 -18.87 28.55
C CYS A 115 -24.89 -17.97 29.36
N VAL A 116 -26.20 -18.27 29.32
CA VAL A 116 -27.21 -17.28 29.68
C VAL A 116 -26.80 -16.80 31.05
N LEU A 117 -26.37 -15.53 31.16
CA LEU A 117 -25.61 -15.08 32.34
C LEU A 117 -26.39 -15.39 33.61
N SER A 118 -27.72 -15.34 33.53
CA SER A 118 -28.64 -15.76 34.59
C SER A 118 -28.53 -17.23 34.97
N ALA A 119 -28.37 -18.16 34.04
CA ALA A 119 -28.19 -19.60 34.32
C ALA A 119 -26.86 -19.88 35.01
N GLU A 120 -25.78 -19.20 34.60
CA GLU A 120 -24.47 -19.30 35.29
C GLU A 120 -24.54 -18.66 36.68
N LEU A 121 -25.16 -17.49 36.81
CA LEU A 121 -25.36 -16.80 38.08
C LEU A 121 -26.17 -17.66 39.06
N GLN A 122 -27.26 -18.29 38.59
CA GLN A 122 -28.06 -19.23 39.38
C GLN A 122 -27.26 -20.42 39.89
N LYS A 123 -26.39 -21.02 39.05
CA LYS A 123 -25.50 -22.12 39.49
C LYS A 123 -24.54 -21.66 40.58
N THR A 124 -23.90 -20.49 40.41
CA THR A 124 -23.01 -19.94 41.44
C THR A 124 -23.76 -19.63 42.74
N GLN A 125 -24.97 -19.07 42.66
CA GLN A 125 -25.78 -18.80 43.84
C GLN A 125 -26.14 -20.08 44.59
N ALA A 126 -26.54 -21.14 43.88
CA ALA A 126 -26.82 -22.45 44.47
C ALA A 126 -25.59 -23.04 45.18
N LEU A 127 -24.42 -22.95 44.56
CA LEU A 127 -23.15 -23.40 45.14
C LEU A 127 -22.77 -22.60 46.39
N VAL A 128 -22.91 -21.27 46.37
CA VAL A 128 -22.65 -20.40 47.53
C VAL A 128 -23.56 -20.77 48.69
N SER A 129 -24.88 -20.90 48.45
CA SER A 129 -25.83 -21.32 49.49
C SER A 129 -25.52 -22.70 50.05
N GLN A 130 -25.01 -23.63 49.23
CA GLN A 130 -24.59 -24.95 49.71
C GLN A 130 -23.33 -24.85 50.59
N ALA A 131 -22.35 -24.04 50.19
CA ALA A 131 -21.13 -23.81 50.95
C ALA A 131 -21.41 -23.15 52.31
N GLU A 132 -22.31 -22.17 52.36
CA GLU A 132 -22.77 -21.53 53.61
C GLU A 132 -23.40 -22.53 54.58
N LYS A 133 -24.29 -23.41 54.08
CA LYS A 133 -24.90 -24.47 54.90
C LYS A 133 -23.85 -25.41 55.47
N LEU A 134 -22.86 -25.80 54.69
CA LEU A 134 -21.77 -26.67 55.14
C LEU A 134 -20.88 -25.98 56.19
N GLN A 135 -20.59 -24.68 56.03
CA GLN A 135 -19.87 -23.91 57.05
C GLN A 135 -20.64 -23.84 58.37
N LEU A 136 -21.96 -23.61 58.31
CA LEU A 136 -22.79 -23.55 59.50
C LEU A 136 -22.84 -24.90 60.23
N LEU A 137 -22.97 -26.01 59.50
CA LEU A 137 -22.90 -27.35 60.10
C LEU A 137 -21.55 -27.58 60.78
N LYS A 138 -20.44 -27.20 60.14
CA LYS A 138 -19.10 -27.32 60.73
C LYS A 138 -18.95 -26.52 62.02
N ALA A 139 -19.54 -25.32 62.10
CA ALA A 139 -19.51 -24.50 63.31
C ALA A 139 -20.32 -25.14 64.46
N ASN A 140 -21.49 -25.71 64.17
CA ASN A 140 -22.34 -26.36 65.18
C ASN A 140 -21.75 -27.69 65.70
N HIS A 141 -20.90 -28.36 64.94
CA HIS A 141 -20.22 -29.59 65.38
C HIS A 141 -18.89 -29.33 66.12
N GLY A 142 -18.44 -28.07 66.23
CA GLY A 142 -17.21 -27.69 66.93
C GLY A 142 -17.36 -27.53 68.45
N GLU A 143 -18.59 -27.35 68.96
CA GLU A 143 -18.88 -27.31 70.40
C GLU A 143 -19.29 -28.69 70.91
N VAL A 144 -18.32 -29.58 71.07
CA VAL A 144 -18.46 -30.67 72.03
C VAL A 144 -17.77 -30.22 73.32
N PRO A 145 -18.47 -30.01 74.44
CA PRO A 145 -17.82 -29.65 75.69
C PRO A 145 -16.97 -30.83 76.14
N ALA A 146 -15.66 -30.62 76.24
CA ALA A 146 -14.77 -31.55 76.94
C ALA A 146 -15.21 -31.62 78.40
N ARG A 147 -15.61 -32.82 78.84
CA ARG A 147 -15.88 -33.13 80.24
C ARG A 147 -14.57 -33.32 81.01
#